data_AF-A0A1Q9R4F1-F1
#
_entry.id   AF-A0A1Q9R4F1-F1
#
_cell.length_a   1.000
_cell.length_b   1.000
_cell.length_c   1.000
_cell.angle_alpha   90.00
_cell.angle_beta   90.00
_cell.angle_gamma   90.00
#
_symmetry.space_group_name_H-M   'P 1'
#
loop_
_entity.id
_entity.type
_entity.pdbx_description
1 polymer ?
#
loop_
_entity_poly.entity_id
_entity_poly.type
_entity_poly.pdbx_seq_one_letter_code
_entity_poly.pdbx_strand_id
1 'polypeptide(L)' 'MRRIGEQGWSDVRNGLLTVEVDGWVFTLYNDGDALGHCDRCYSPEGAAYIFDAGHPYGTNPVEFMSQWERQRVEEMLQVI' A
#
# COMPACT_ATOMS: atom_id res chain seq x y z
N MET A 1 -7.00 -0.15 10.60
CA MET A 1 -6.85 -0.52 9.18
C MET A 1 -8.01 -1.41 8.77
N ARG A 2 -8.63 -1.14 7.61
CA ARG A 2 -9.63 -2.01 7.00
C ARG A 2 -9.37 -2.15 5.51
N ARG A 3 -9.76 -3.29 4.94
CA ARG A 3 -9.72 -3.52 3.50
C ARG A 3 -10.87 -2.82 2.80
N ILE A 4 -10.58 -2.22 1.64
CA ILE A 4 -11.57 -1.70 0.70
C ILE A 4 -11.58 -2.65 -0.50
N GLY A 5 -12.54 -3.58 -0.50
CA GLY A 5 -12.69 -4.61 -1.53
C GLY A 5 -12.85 -6.01 -0.95
N GLU A 6 -13.31 -6.93 -1.81
CA GLU A 6 -13.62 -8.30 -1.40
C GLU A 6 -12.38 -9.20 -1.33
N GLN A 7 -11.40 -8.98 -2.20
CA GLN A 7 -10.18 -9.79 -2.32
C GLN A 7 -9.18 -9.43 -1.23
N GLY A 8 -8.58 -10.43 -0.57
CA GLY A 8 -7.56 -10.25 0.46
C GLY A 8 -6.14 -10.24 -0.07
N TRP A 9 -5.18 -9.94 0.82
CA TRP A 9 -3.77 -9.84 0.47
C TRP A 9 -3.26 -11.11 -0.23
N SER A 10 -3.58 -12.29 0.30
CA SER A 10 -3.17 -13.57 -0.28
C SER A 10 -3.91 -13.96 -1.57
N ASP A 11 -5.08 -13.36 -1.85
CA ASP A 11 -5.81 -13.59 -3.10
C ASP A 11 -5.21 -12.80 -4.26
N VAL A 12 -4.68 -11.60 -3.96
CA VAL A 12 -4.14 -10.66 -4.94
C VAL A 12 -2.61 -10.75 -4.99
N ARG A 13 -2.09 -11.92 -5.36
CA ARG A 13 -0.64 -12.09 -5.58
C ARG A 13 -0.23 -11.35 -6.85
N ASN A 14 0.71 -10.41 -6.77
CA ASN A 14 1.13 -9.56 -7.89
C ASN A 14 0.04 -8.60 -8.38
N GLY A 15 -0.64 -7.94 -7.45
CA GLY A 15 -1.68 -6.98 -7.78
C GLY A 15 -1.93 -5.95 -6.68
N LEU A 16 -2.99 -5.17 -6.86
CA LEU A 16 -3.29 -4.02 -6.02
C LEU A 16 -4.33 -4.36 -4.94
N LEU A 17 -4.04 -3.99 -3.69
CA LEU A 17 -4.96 -4.01 -2.58
C LEU A 17 -5.21 -2.59 -2.09
N THR A 18 -6.47 -2.22 -1.84
CA THR A 18 -6.80 -0.93 -1.24
C THR A 18 -7.19 -1.11 0.23
N VAL A 19 -6.62 -0.28 1.10
CA VAL A 19 -6.90 -0.25 2.54
C VAL A 19 -7.16 1.17 3.01
N GLU A 20 -7.90 1.30 4.11
CA GLU A 20 -8.11 2.56 4.80
C GLU A 20 -7.60 2.49 6.25
N VAL A 21 -6.90 3.54 6.67
CA VAL A 21 -6.33 3.70 8.01
C VAL A 21 -6.48 5.15 8.42
N ASP A 22 -7.21 5.41 9.51
CA ASP A 22 -7.34 6.74 10.10
C ASP A 22 -7.71 7.83 9.08
N GLY A 23 -8.62 7.50 8.16
CA GLY A 23 -9.09 8.39 7.09
C GLY A 23 -8.19 8.45 5.85
N TRP A 24 -6.98 7.89 5.91
CA TRP A 24 -6.12 7.73 4.74
C TRP A 24 -6.54 6.52 3.91
N VAL A 25 -6.52 6.67 2.58
CA VAL A 25 -6.75 5.55 1.66
C VAL A 25 -5.47 5.24 0.94
N PHE A 26 -5.00 4.00 1.02
CA PHE A 26 -3.80 3.52 0.35
C PHE A 26 -4.15 2.40 -0.63
N THR A 27 -3.62 2.47 -1.84
CA THR A 27 -3.55 1.32 -2.75
C THR A 27 -2.11 0.86 -2.82
N LEU A 28 -1.89 -0.39 -2.40
CA LEU A 28 -0.57 -0.99 -2.25
C LEU A 28 -0.42 -2.14 -3.23
N TYR A 29 0.77 -2.27 -3.81
CA TYR A 29 1.12 -3.39 -4.66
C TYR A 29 1.69 -4.54 -3.83
N ASN A 30 1.04 -5.70 -3.92
CA ASN A 30 1.53 -6.96 -3.41
C ASN A 30 2.50 -7.56 -4.44
N ASP A 31 3.76 -7.76 -4.05
CA ASP A 31 4.77 -8.48 -4.83
C ASP A 31 5.04 -9.84 -4.19
N GLY A 32 4.32 -10.88 -4.62
CA GLY A 32 4.52 -12.24 -4.11
C GLY A 32 4.40 -12.38 -2.59
N ASP A 33 3.42 -11.70 -1.99
CA ASP A 33 3.11 -11.56 -0.56
C ASP A 33 3.98 -10.56 0.23
N ALA A 34 4.94 -9.91 -0.43
CA ALA A 34 5.72 -8.80 0.11
C ALA A 34 5.15 -7.44 -0.30
N LEU A 35 5.35 -6.41 0.53
CA LEU A 35 4.93 -5.05 0.23
C LEU A 35 5.90 -4.40 -0.77
N GLY A 36 5.46 -4.23 -2.02
CA GLY A 36 6.29 -3.69 -3.10
C GLY A 36 6.36 -2.16 -3.12
N HIS A 37 5.28 -1.51 -3.54
CA HIS A 37 5.18 -0.05 -3.60
C HIS A 37 3.78 0.44 -3.24
N CYS A 38 3.69 1.72 -2.88
CA CYS A 38 2.41 2.42 -2.83
C CYS A 38 2.08 2.89 -4.25
N ASP A 39 0.98 2.40 -4.83
CA ASP A 39 0.50 2.81 -6.17
C ASP A 39 -0.17 4.18 -6.09
N ARG A 40 -0.96 4.42 -5.06
CA ARG A 40 -1.53 5.74 -4.75
C ARG A 40 -1.94 5.82 -3.30
N CYS A 41 -1.92 7.03 -2.75
CA CYS A 41 -2.54 7.28 -1.46
C CYS A 41 -3.21 8.65 -1.41
N TYR A 42 -4.26 8.73 -0.60
CA TYR A 42 -5.07 9.92 -0.42
C TYR A 42 -5.13 10.26 1.06
N SER A 43 -4.80 11.50 1.39
CA SER A 43 -4.97 12.04 2.73
C SER A 43 -6.44 12.36 2.99
N PRO A 44 -6.88 12.35 4.25
CA PRO A 44 -8.25 12.75 4.60
C PRO A 44 -8.55 14.20 4.23
N GLU A 45 -7.53 15.06 4.10
CA GLU A 45 -7.62 16.45 3.65
C GLU A 45 -7.63 16.61 2.11
N GLY A 46 -7.51 15.51 1.37
CA GLY A 46 -7.57 15.48 -0.09
C GLY A 46 -6.23 15.61 -0.80
N ALA A 47 -5.10 15.59 -0.09
CA ALA A 47 -3.80 15.46 -0.74
C ALA A 47 -3.68 14.07 -1.37
N ALA A 48 -3.02 13.98 -2.53
CA ALA A 48 -2.88 12.72 -3.26
C ALA A 48 -1.42 12.50 -3.69
N TYR A 49 -0.99 11.25 -3.58
CA TYR A 49 0.19 10.73 -4.23
C TYR A 49 -0.22 9.65 -5.22
N ILE A 50 0.39 9.65 -6.40
CA ILE A 50 0.21 8.65 -7.44
C ILE A 50 1.60 8.22 -7.90
N PHE A 51 1.84 6.91 -7.91
CA PHE A 51 3.08 6.33 -8.38
C PHE A 51 3.24 6.58 -9.89
N ASP A 52 4.43 7.06 -10.26
CA ASP A 52 4.82 7.27 -11.65
C ASP A 52 6.19 6.63 -11.89
N ALA A 53 6.18 5.44 -12.48
CA ALA A 53 7.39 4.70 -12.83
C ALA A 53 8.25 5.40 -13.90
N GLY A 54 7.68 6.36 -14.63
CA GLY A 54 8.39 7.18 -15.61
C GLY A 54 9.10 8.39 -14.99
N HIS A 55 8.80 8.72 -13.74
CA HIS A 55 9.41 9.86 -13.08
C HIS A 55 10.76 9.48 -12.46
N PRO A 56 11.88 10.07 -12.88
CA PRO A 56 13.22 9.69 -12.38
C PRO A 56 13.43 10.02 -10.90
N TYR A 57 12.56 10.85 -10.32
CA TYR A 57 12.52 11.19 -8.90
C TYR A 57 11.23 10.71 -8.24
N GLY A 58 10.53 9.75 -8.86
CA GLY A 58 9.33 9.15 -8.30
C GLY A 58 9.70 8.45 -7.00
N THR A 59 9.19 8.96 -5.89
CA THR A 59 9.56 8.46 -4.57
C THR A 59 8.53 7.47 -4.09
N ASN A 60 8.89 6.20 -3.93
CA ASN A 60 8.00 5.19 -3.38
C ASN A 60 7.90 5.34 -1.85
N PRO A 61 6.73 5.69 -1.28
CA PRO A 61 6.56 5.84 0.16
C PRO A 61 6.97 4.60 0.97
N VAL A 62 6.87 3.40 0.38
CA VAL A 62 7.29 2.14 1.03
C VAL A 62 8.80 2.09 1.27
N GLU A 63 9.61 2.78 0.46
CA GLU A 63 11.08 2.79 0.61
C GLU A 63 11.55 3.60 1.82
N PHE A 64 10.71 4.47 2.37
CA PHE A 64 11.01 5.21 3.60
C PHE A 64 10.68 4.45 4.87
N MET A 65 9.94 3.36 4.77
CA MET A 65 9.61 2.53 5.92
C MET A 65 10.85 1.76 6.37
N SER A 66 11.10 1.74 7.68
CA SER A 66 12.03 0.80 8.27
C SER A 66 11.58 -0.64 8.02
N GLN A 67 12.50 -1.60 8.15
CA GLN A 67 12.17 -3.03 8.00
C GLN A 67 11.06 -3.46 8.98
N TRP A 68 11.07 -2.93 10.20
CA TRP A 68 10.04 -3.23 11.21
C TRP A 68 8.66 -2.69 10.80
N GLU A 69 8.59 -1.47 10.29
CA GLU A 69 7.33 -0.89 9.80
C GLU A 69 6.78 -1.68 8.62
N ARG A 70 7.64 -2.07 7.66
CA ARG A 70 7.22 -2.89 6.50
C ARG A 70 6.64 -4.22 6.94
N GLN A 71 7.37 -4.96 7.79
CA GLN A 71 6.89 -6.24 8.31
C GLN A 71 5.56 -6.08 9.04
N ARG A 72 5.42 -5.02 9.84
CA ARG A 72 4.20 -4.79 10.60
C ARG A 72 3.00 -4.52 9.69
N VAL A 73 3.20 -3.78 8.60
CA VAL A 73 2.14 -3.56 7.60
C VAL A 73 1.80 -4.88 6.90
N GLU A 74 2.78 -5.66 6.45
CA GLU A 74 2.55 -6.96 5.79
C GLU A 74 1.73 -7.92 6.69
N GLU A 75 2.07 -8.01 7.98
CA GLU A 75 1.30 -8.79 8.96
C GLU A 75 -0.14 -8.28 9.10
N MET A 76 -0.34 -6.95 9.11
CA MET A 76 -1.69 -6.39 9.15
C MET A 76 -2.46 -6.75 7.90
N LEU A 77 -1.88 -6.59 6.71
CA LEU A 77 -2.51 -6.87 5.41
C LEU A 77 -2.96 -8.33 5.28
N GLN A 78 -2.24 -9.27 5.88
CA GLN A 78 -2.61 -10.69 5.89
C GLN A 78 -3.86 -11.01 6.74
N VAL A 79 -4.18 -10.17 7.73
CA VAL A 79 -5.26 -10.43 8.71
C VAL A 79 -6.60 -9.84 8.27
N ILE A 80 -6.60 -8.81 7.43
CA ILE A 80 -7.80 -8.12 6.93
C ILE A 80 -8.27 -8.71 5.61
#